data_AF-T0PS83-F1
#
_entry.id   AF-T0PS83-F1
#
_cell.length_a   1.000
_cell.length_b   1.000
_cell.length_c   1.000
_cell.angle_alpha   90.00
_cell.angle_beta   90.00
_cell.angle_gamma   90.00
#
_symmetry.space_group_name_H-M   'P 1'
#
loop_
_entity.id
_entity.type
_entity.pdbx_description
1 polymer ?
#
loop_
_entity_poly.entity_id
_entity_poly.type
_entity_poly.pdbx_seq_one_letter_code
_entity_poly.pdbx_strand_id
1 'polypeptide(L)'
;MLTCTMVYSFHASVQLVAKAFWATFALEKALPLESGALLPLPGVDELTCYIKLFLRFPGNFELHGNIACKRYDESDTRVAFTTKSVLEDDVYPYPPEVYVPQETGWCTSH
;
A
#
# COMPACT_ATOMS: atom_id res chain seq x y z
N MET A 1 -4.13 -12.48 -15.25
CA MET A 1 -4.65 -11.50 -14.26
C MET A 1 -5.33 -12.29 -13.17
N LEU A 2 -4.78 -12.28 -11.95
CA LEU A 2 -5.41 -12.88 -10.78
C LEU A 2 -6.12 -11.76 -10.03
N THR A 3 -7.39 -11.96 -9.67
CA THR A 3 -8.17 -11.00 -8.88
C THR A 3 -8.51 -11.66 -7.55
N CYS A 4 -8.24 -10.95 -6.46
CA CYS A 4 -8.66 -11.33 -5.12
C CYS A 4 -9.62 -10.28 -4.58
N THR A 5 -10.73 -10.72 -4.00
CA THR A 5 -11.70 -9.85 -3.34
C THR A 5 -11.87 -10.31 -1.90
N MET A 6 -11.75 -9.38 -0.96
CA MET A 6 -12.00 -9.60 0.45
C MET A 6 -13.12 -8.68 0.92
N VAL A 7 -14.06 -9.21 1.69
CA VAL A 7 -15.18 -8.45 2.26
C VAL A 7 -15.26 -8.75 3.75
N TYR A 8 -15.34 -7.70 4.55
CA TYR A 8 -15.44 -7.77 6.00
C TYR A 8 -16.46 -6.76 6.51
N SER A 9 -17.14 -7.09 7.60
CA SER A 9 -18.09 -6.21 8.27
C SER A 9 -17.52 -5.72 9.59
N PHE A 10 -17.61 -4.41 9.82
CA PHE A 10 -17.17 -3.77 11.06
C PHE A 10 -18.35 -3.10 11.74
N HIS A 11 -18.45 -3.22 13.07
CA HIS A 11 -19.44 -2.50 13.86
C HIS A 11 -18.86 -1.16 14.37
N ALA A 12 -18.53 -0.27 13.43
CA ALA A 12 -17.90 1.03 13.69
C ALA A 12 -18.30 2.06 12.63
N SER A 13 -18.04 3.35 12.87
CA SER A 13 -18.28 4.39 11.86
C SER A 13 -17.32 4.25 10.68
N VAL A 14 -17.78 4.63 9.48
CA VAL A 14 -16.98 4.60 8.25
C VAL A 14 -15.69 5.39 8.41
N GLN A 15 -15.73 6.55 9.06
CA GLN A 15 -14.57 7.40 9.32
C GLN A 15 -13.53 6.73 10.21
N LEU A 16 -13.97 5.96 11.21
CA LEU A 16 -13.05 5.26 12.11
C LEU A 16 -12.35 4.11 11.37
N VAL A 17 -13.11 3.33 10.60
CA VAL A 17 -12.57 2.24 9.78
C VAL A 17 -11.62 2.80 8.72
N ALA A 18 -12.01 3.84 8.01
CA ALA A 18 -11.20 4.51 7.01
C ALA A 18 -9.90 5.07 7.61
N LYS A 19 -9.97 5.71 8.79
CA LYS A 19 -8.77 6.21 9.49
C LYS A 19 -7.83 5.08 9.88
N ALA A 20 -8.35 4.00 10.44
CA ALA A 20 -7.54 2.83 10.81
C ALA A 20 -6.90 2.18 9.58
N PHE A 21 -7.65 2.09 8.48
CA PHE A 21 -7.15 1.51 7.25
C PHE A 21 -6.08 2.40 6.59
N TRP A 22 -6.30 3.72 6.54
CA TRP A 22 -5.31 4.67 6.02
C TRP A 22 -3.98 4.60 6.77
N ALA A 23 -4.01 4.41 8.09
CA ALA A 23 -2.81 4.28 8.91
C ALA A 23 -1.94 3.05 8.54
N THR A 24 -2.48 2.08 7.80
CA THR A 24 -1.69 0.95 7.28
C THR A 24 -0.85 1.33 6.05
N PHE A 25 -1.25 2.37 5.32
CA PHE A 25 -0.53 2.88 4.15
C PHE A 25 0.29 4.13 4.45
N ALA A 26 -0.30 5.10 5.16
CA ALA A 26 0.35 6.35 5.56
C ALA A 26 1.26 6.12 6.77
N LEU A 27 2.24 5.21 6.60
CA LEU A 27 3.20 4.85 7.61
C LEU A 27 4.06 6.07 7.96
N GLU A 28 4.21 6.37 9.25
CA GLU A 28 5.14 7.40 9.70
C GLU A 28 6.57 6.86 9.84
N LYS A 29 6.69 5.54 10.04
CA LYS A 29 7.96 4.85 10.30
C LYS A 29 7.98 3.51 9.58
N ALA A 30 9.19 2.99 9.40
CA ALA A 30 9.38 1.64 8.88
C ALA A 30 8.58 0.62 9.72
N LEU A 31 7.81 -0.22 9.03
CA LEU A 31 7.09 -1.34 9.62
C LEU A 31 7.85 -2.63 9.29
N PRO A 32 8.54 -3.24 10.26
CA PRO A 32 9.21 -4.52 10.04
C PRO A 32 8.17 -5.61 9.80
N LEU A 33 8.46 -6.47 8.82
CA LEU A 33 7.71 -7.68 8.50
C LEU A 33 8.60 -8.89 8.77
N GLU A 34 8.01 -10.09 8.84
CA GLU A 34 8.77 -11.32 9.08
C GLU A 34 9.89 -11.54 8.06
N SER A 35 9.62 -11.28 6.79
CA SER A 35 10.54 -11.47 5.68
C SER A 35 11.12 -10.18 5.11
N GLY A 36 10.90 -9.03 5.74
CA GLY A 36 11.38 -7.76 5.21
C GLY A 36 10.77 -6.54 5.89
N ALA A 37 10.35 -5.53 5.11
CA ALA A 37 9.79 -4.32 5.67
C ALA A 37 8.92 -3.54 4.67
N LEU A 38 8.03 -2.71 5.23
CA LEU A 38 7.44 -1.56 4.55
C LEU A 38 8.14 -0.30 5.04
N LEU A 39 8.63 0.52 4.12
CA LEU A 39 9.33 1.76 4.39
C LEU A 39 8.51 2.93 3.83
N PRO A 40 8.11 3.89 4.64
CA PRO A 40 7.49 5.10 4.10
C PRO A 40 8.52 5.88 3.30
N LEU A 41 8.10 6.35 2.13
CA LEU A 41 8.83 7.30 1.31
C LEU A 41 8.21 8.69 1.48
N PRO A 42 8.94 9.77 1.18
CA PRO A 42 8.39 11.13 1.18
C PRO A 42 7.05 11.19 0.43
N GLY A 43 6.00 11.54 1.17
CA GLY A 43 4.64 11.64 0.64
C GLY A 43 4.51 12.79 -0.35
N VAL A 44 3.49 12.70 -1.21
CA VAL A 44 3.16 13.77 -2.17
C VAL A 44 2.29 14.82 -1.49
N ASP A 45 1.27 14.37 -0.74
CA ASP A 45 0.33 15.19 0.03
C ASP A 45 -0.29 14.37 1.18
N GLU A 46 -1.23 14.97 1.93
CA GLU A 46 -1.87 14.34 3.10
C GLU A 46 -2.73 13.10 2.75
N LEU A 47 -3.18 12.99 1.50
CA LEU A 47 -4.06 11.92 1.00
C LEU A 47 -3.36 10.99 0.01
N THR A 48 -2.07 11.20 -0.24
CA THR A 48 -1.27 10.45 -1.20
C THR A 48 0.08 10.11 -0.58
N CYS A 49 0.26 8.83 -0.25
CA CYS A 49 1.50 8.35 0.34
C CYS A 49 2.21 7.37 -0.60
N TYR A 50 3.52 7.23 -0.38
CA TYR A 50 4.36 6.36 -1.16
C TYR A 50 5.11 5.43 -0.21
N ILE A 51 5.13 4.14 -0.54
CA ILE A 51 5.66 3.10 0.34
C ILE A 51 6.55 2.19 -0.47
N LYS A 52 7.70 1.81 0.09
CA LYS A 52 8.55 0.77 -0.44
C LYS A 52 8.35 -0.51 0.36
N LEU A 53 7.95 -1.57 -0.33
CA LEU A 53 7.94 -2.94 0.15
C LEU A 53 9.24 -3.62 -0.28
N PHE A 54 9.83 -4.34 0.66
CA PHE A 54 10.90 -5.28 0.37
C PHE A 54 10.66 -6.57 1.15
N LEU A 55 10.69 -7.71 0.46
CA LEU A 55 10.56 -9.05 1.04
C LEU A 55 11.66 -9.97 0.53
N ARG A 56 12.20 -10.80 1.42
CA ARG A 56 13.16 -11.87 1.12
C ARG A 56 12.52 -13.22 1.37
N PHE A 57 12.53 -14.06 0.36
CA PHE A 57 12.07 -15.45 0.45
C PHE A 57 13.26 -16.41 0.37
N PRO A 58 13.11 -17.65 0.87
CA PRO A 58 14.13 -18.69 0.71
C PRO A 58 14.54 -18.88 -0.75
N GLY A 59 15.80 -19.25 -0.99
CA GLY A 59 16.33 -19.46 -2.34
C GLY A 59 16.83 -18.18 -3.04
N ASN A 60 17.22 -17.16 -2.27
CA ASN A 60 17.71 -15.86 -2.78
C ASN A 60 16.70 -15.12 -3.67
N PHE A 61 15.40 -15.29 -3.39
CA PHE A 61 14.35 -14.60 -4.12
C PHE A 61 13.95 -13.33 -3.37
N GLU A 62 14.19 -12.18 -4.00
CA GLU A 62 13.84 -10.87 -3.47
C GLU A 62 12.67 -10.25 -4.26
N LEU A 63 11.68 -9.74 -3.52
CA LEU A 63 10.57 -8.97 -4.05
C LEU A 63 10.71 -7.53 -3.56
N HIS A 64 10.68 -6.59 -4.49
CA HIS A 64 10.65 -5.16 -4.18
C HIS A 64 9.45 -4.53 -4.87
N GLY A 65 8.70 -3.70 -4.15
CA GLY A 65 7.57 -2.98 -4.71
C GLY A 65 7.49 -1.57 -4.16
N ASN A 66 7.59 -0.57 -5.03
CA ASN A 66 7.22 0.78 -4.69
C ASN A 66 5.73 0.96 -5.01
N ILE A 67 4.97 1.45 -4.04
CA ILE A 67 3.51 1.44 -4.07
C ILE A 67 3.03 2.85 -3.78
N ALA A 68 2.29 3.43 -4.74
CA ALA A 68 1.53 4.66 -4.54
C ALA A 68 0.16 4.32 -3.99
N CYS A 69 -0.22 4.99 -2.90
CA CYS A 69 -1.53 4.83 -2.28
C CYS A 69 -2.23 6.19 -2.22
N LYS A 70 -3.51 6.22 -2.55
CA LYS A 70 -4.33 7.42 -2.49
C LYS A 70 -5.66 7.18 -1.79
N ARG A 71 -6.07 8.14 -0.96
CA ARG A 71 -7.35 8.19 -0.27
C ARG A 71 -8.30 9.17 -0.96
N TYR A 72 -9.57 8.78 -1.02
CA TYR A 72 -10.67 9.58 -1.54
C TYR A 72 -11.80 9.59 -0.52
N ASP A 73 -12.05 10.74 0.09
CA ASP A 73 -13.22 10.96 0.94
C ASP A 73 -14.40 11.36 0.03
N GLU A 74 -15.14 10.37 -0.49
CA GLU A 74 -16.24 10.60 -1.45
C GLU A 74 -17.47 11.22 -0.78
N SER A 75 -17.79 10.79 0.45
CA SER A 75 -18.89 11.32 1.27
C SER A 75 -18.71 10.96 2.76
N ASP A 76 -19.60 11.44 3.62
CA ASP A 76 -19.63 11.07 5.05
C ASP A 76 -19.90 9.58 5.28
N THR A 77 -20.38 8.85 4.28
CA THR A 77 -20.68 7.42 4.38
C THR A 77 -19.80 6.59 3.46
N ARG A 78 -18.85 7.20 2.73
CA ARG A 78 -18.01 6.45 1.80
C ARG A 78 -16.61 7.03 1.67
N VAL A 79 -15.63 6.17 1.92
CA VAL A 79 -14.20 6.44 1.69
C VAL A 79 -13.63 5.34 0.82
N ALA A 80 -12.84 5.72 -0.18
CA ALA A 80 -12.15 4.80 -1.06
C ALA A 80 -10.63 4.96 -0.95
N PHE A 81 -9.92 3.87 -1.15
CA PHE A 81 -8.47 3.79 -1.17
C PHE A 81 -8.06 3.07 -2.44
N THR A 82 -7.04 3.59 -3.13
CA THR A 82 -6.42 2.90 -4.27
C THR A 82 -4.95 2.71 -4.01
N THR A 83 -4.42 1.60 -4.50
CA THR A 83 -2.99 1.31 -4.51
C THR A 83 -2.54 0.93 -5.91
N LYS A 84 -1.32 1.30 -6.27
CA LYS A 84 -0.72 0.91 -7.55
C LYS A 84 0.78 0.76 -7.43
N SER A 85 1.33 -0.33 -7.98
CA SER A 85 2.77 -0.48 -8.15
C SER A 85 3.32 0.56 -9.14
N VAL A 86 4.40 1.22 -8.76
CA VAL A 86 5.18 2.11 -9.62
C VAL A 86 6.33 1.30 -10.20
N LEU A 87 6.26 0.99 -11.49
CA LEU A 87 7.20 0.07 -12.15
C LEU A 87 8.50 0.77 -12.59
N GLU A 88 8.39 2.05 -12.91
CA GLU A 88 9.49 2.90 -13.35
C GLU A 88 9.57 4.07 -12.38
N ASP A 89 10.63 4.10 -11.57
CA ASP A 89 10.83 5.10 -10.52
C ASP A 89 12.27 5.60 -10.57
N ASP A 90 12.46 6.77 -11.18
CA ASP A 90 13.79 7.41 -11.30
C ASP A 90 14.32 7.91 -9.95
N VAL A 91 13.44 8.16 -8.97
CA VAL A 91 13.81 8.70 -7.66
C VAL A 91 14.22 7.58 -6.71
N TYR A 92 13.50 6.45 -6.75
CA TYR A 92 13.75 5.27 -5.93
C TYR A 92 13.86 4.00 -6.79
N PRO A 93 14.94 3.88 -7.59
CA PRO A 93 15.08 2.76 -8.51
C PRO A 93 15.14 1.41 -7.78
N TYR A 94 14.62 0.39 -8.44
CA TYR A 94 14.74 -1.00 -7.97
C TYR A 94 16.18 -1.50 -8.13
N PRO A 95 16.66 -2.36 -7.20
CA PRO A 95 17.91 -3.08 -7.43
C PRO A 95 17.82 -3.98 -8.68
N PRO A 96 18.95 -4.31 -9.31
CA PRO A 96 18.96 -5.28 -10.41
C PRO A 96 18.52 -6.67 -9.93
N GLU A 97 17.95 -7.46 -10.84
CA GLU A 97 17.62 -8.89 -10.64
C GLU A 97 16.56 -9.20 -9.57
N VAL A 98 15.79 -8.20 -9.13
CA VAL A 98 14.67 -8.41 -8.21
C VAL A 98 13.35 -8.65 -8.95
N TYR A 99 12.41 -9.33 -8.30
CA TYR A 99 11.05 -9.39 -8.79
C TYR A 99 10.28 -8.13 -8.37
N VAL A 100 9.65 -7.46 -9.34
CA VAL A 100 8.79 -6.29 -9.10
C VAL A 100 7.34 -6.68 -9.39
N PRO A 101 6.45 -6.71 -8.38
CA PRO A 101 5.06 -7.05 -8.58
C PRO A 101 4.32 -5.90 -9.26
N GLN A 102 3.51 -6.22 -10.27
CA GLN A 102 2.60 -5.27 -10.91
C GLN A 102 1.20 -5.44 -10.36
N GLU A 103 0.90 -4.70 -9.30
CA GLU A 103 -0.36 -4.81 -8.56
C GLU A 103 -1.16 -3.52 -8.63
N THR A 104 -2.47 -3.66 -8.53
CA THR A 104 -3.41 -2.56 -8.37
C THR A 104 -4.47 -3.03 -7.39
N GLY A 105 -4.74 -2.20 -6.38
CA GLY A 105 -5.72 -2.49 -5.35
C GLY A 105 -6.76 -1.38 -5.25
N TRP A 106 -7.95 -1.76 -4.82
CA TRP A 106 -8.99 -0.82 -4.39
C TRP A 106 -9.68 -1.37 -3.14
N CYS A 107 -9.94 -0.49 -2.19
CA CYS A 107 -10.73 -0.78 -1.00
C CYS A 107 -11.75 0.33 -0.81
N THR A 108 -12.98 -0.03 -0.43
CA THR A 108 -14.05 0.93 -0.18
C THR A 108 -14.75 0.57 1.12
N SER A 109 -14.92 1.55 2.01
CA SER A 109 -15.76 1.44 3.19
C SER A 109 -17.09 2.18 2.96
N HIS A 110 -18.22 1.54 3.27
CA HIS A 110 -19.57 2.07 3.18
C HIS A 110 -20.46 1.53 4.30
#